data_AF-A0A7Y0X4H1-F1
#
_entry.id   AF-A0A7Y0X4H1-F1
#
_cell.length_a   1.000
_cell.length_b   1.000
_cell.length_c   1.000
_cell.angle_alpha   90.00
_cell.angle_beta   90.00
_cell.angle_gamma   90.00
#
_symmetry.space_group_name_H-M   'P 1'
#
loop_
_entity.id
_entity.type
_entity.pdbx_description
1 polymer ?
#
loop_
_entity_poly.entity_id
_entity_poly.type
_entity_poly.pdbx_seq_one_letter_code
_entity_poly.pdbx_strand_id
1 'polypeptide(L)'
;NEQEQLFLKELESKLWTAADKLRASLDASQYKHVVLGLIFVKYVSDAFTLRQEELKQDFANPDHEYFLDPEGYTAEELEQEIAIELEQ
;
A
#
# COMPACT_ATOMS: atom_id res chain seq x y z
N ASN A 1 12.37 -29.32 -18.00
CA ASN A 1 12.55 -28.45 -19.18
C ASN A 1 13.82 -27.62 -18.94
N GLU A 2 14.91 -27.86 -19.67
CA GLU A 2 16.20 -27.21 -19.38
C GLU A 2 16.17 -25.68 -19.54
N GLN A 3 15.36 -25.18 -20.48
CA GLN A 3 15.16 -23.74 -20.70
C GLN A 3 14.53 -23.04 -19.49
N GLU A 4 13.62 -23.71 -18.80
CA GLU A 4 12.95 -23.17 -17.60
C GLU A 4 13.92 -23.10 -16.41
N GLN A 5 14.80 -24.09 -16.27
CA GLN A 5 15.84 -24.09 -15.23
C GLN A 5 16.91 -23.01 -15.49
N LEU A 6 17.25 -22.76 -16.75
CA LEU A 6 18.12 -21.65 -17.15
C LEU A 6 17.48 -20.29 -16.86
N PHE A 7 16.19 -20.13 -17.18
CA PHE A 7 15.44 -18.91 -16.89
C PHE A 7 15.37 -18.63 -15.38
N LEU A 8 15.07 -19.65 -14.57
CA LEU A 8 15.02 -19.51 -13.11
C LEU A 8 16.38 -19.12 -12.53
N LYS A 9 17.48 -19.69 -13.02
CA LYS A 9 18.84 -19.30 -12.61
C LYS A 9 19.20 -17.87 -13.02
N GLU A 10 18.82 -17.44 -14.22
CA GLU A 10 19.02 -16.04 -14.64
C GLU A 10 18.19 -15.07 -13.79
N LEU A 11 16.95 -15.42 -13.49
CA LEU A 11 16.06 -14.62 -12.66
C LEU A 11 16.61 -14.51 -11.23
N GLU A 12 17.04 -15.63 -10.64
CA GLU A 12 17.68 -15.67 -9.33
C GLU A 12 18.93 -14.80 -9.29
N SER A 13 19.80 -14.90 -10.31
CA SER A 13 21.01 -14.07 -10.42
C SER A 13 20.68 -12.58 -10.55
N LYS A 14 19.65 -12.22 -11.32
CA LYS A 14 19.19 -10.82 -11.46
C LYS A 14 18.62 -10.29 -10.14
N LEU A 15 17.79 -11.08 -9.45
CA LEU A 15 17.22 -10.71 -8.16
C LEU A 15 18.29 -10.59 -7.09
N TRP A 16 19.24 -11.52 -7.04
CA TRP A 16 20.38 -11.48 -6.14
C TRP A 16 21.25 -10.24 -6.39
N THR A 17 21.55 -9.93 -7.65
CA THR A 17 22.33 -8.74 -8.02
C THR A 17 21.59 -7.45 -7.68
N ALA A 18 20.28 -7.39 -7.89
CA ALA A 18 19.47 -6.23 -7.51
C ALA A 18 19.44 -6.05 -5.99
N ALA A 19 19.23 -7.13 -5.24
CA ALA A 19 19.25 -7.14 -3.79
C ALA A 19 20.62 -6.76 -3.23
N ASP A 20 21.72 -7.27 -3.79
CA ASP A 20 23.07 -6.96 -3.33
C ASP A 20 23.46 -5.51 -3.64
N LYS A 21 22.98 -4.94 -4.76
CA LYS A 21 23.09 -3.50 -5.06
C LYS A 21 22.32 -2.61 -4.07
N LEU A 22 21.14 -3.04 -3.64
CA LEU A 22 20.37 -2.38 -2.57
C LEU A 22 21.02 -2.56 -1.19
N ARG A 23 21.72 -3.67 -0.96
CA ARG A 23 22.41 -4.03 0.29
C ARG A 23 23.76 -3.33 0.45
N ALA A 24 24.48 -3.07 -0.63
CA ALA A 24 25.82 -2.50 -0.61
C ALA A 24 25.92 -1.10 0.04
N SER A 25 24.81 -0.41 0.28
CA SER A 25 24.79 0.88 1.00
C SER A 25 24.55 0.76 2.52
N LEU A 26 24.26 -0.43 3.06
CA LEU A 26 23.83 -0.60 4.45
C LEU A 26 24.66 -1.66 5.17
N ASP A 27 25.49 -1.19 6.10
CA ASP A 27 26.17 -2.03 7.09
C ASP A 27 25.14 -2.88 7.85
N ALA A 28 25.49 -4.12 8.25
CA ALA A 28 24.55 -5.04 8.92
C ALA A 28 23.93 -4.44 10.19
N SER A 29 24.63 -3.48 10.82
CA SER A 29 24.12 -2.68 11.95
C SER A 29 22.99 -1.69 11.55
N GLN A 30 22.96 -1.22 10.30
CA GLN A 30 21.94 -0.33 9.76
C GLN A 30 20.78 -1.05 9.08
N TYR A 31 20.97 -2.32 8.68
CA TYR A 31 19.92 -3.17 8.11
C TYR A 31 18.69 -3.27 9.01
N LYS A 32 18.88 -3.34 10.34
CA LYS A 32 17.77 -3.33 11.32
C LYS A 32 16.93 -2.06 11.20
N HIS A 33 17.55 -0.89 11.05
CA HIS A 33 16.82 0.38 10.97
C HIS A 33 16.05 0.52 9.67
N VAL A 34 16.62 0.08 8.55
CA VAL A 34 15.93 0.12 7.26
C VAL A 34 14.82 -0.91 7.18
N VAL A 35 15.05 -2.15 7.63
CA VAL A 35 14.01 -3.19 7.64
C VAL A 35 12.87 -2.81 8.60
N LEU A 36 13.18 -2.34 9.82
CA LEU A 36 12.15 -1.85 10.73
C LEU A 36 11.43 -0.63 10.17
N GLY A 37 12.14 0.26 9.48
CA GLY A 37 11.54 1.40 8.77
C GLY A 37 10.56 0.96 7.69
N LEU A 38 10.92 -0.02 6.86
CA LEU A 38 10.05 -0.56 5.83
C LEU A 38 8.84 -1.30 6.40
N ILE A 39 9.02 -2.09 7.47
CA ILE A 39 7.91 -2.73 8.18
C ILE A 39 6.98 -1.68 8.79
N PHE A 40 7.53 -0.62 9.38
CA PHE A 40 6.75 0.47 9.94
C PHE A 40 5.95 1.21 8.87
N VAL A 41 6.56 1.57 7.74
CA VAL A 41 5.86 2.22 6.61
C VAL A 41 4.76 1.31 6.08
N LYS A 42 5.04 0.01 5.92
CA LYS A 42 4.01 -0.95 5.54
C LYS A 42 2.87 -0.99 6.55
N TYR A 43 3.16 -1.08 7.84
CA TYR A 43 2.16 -1.13 8.89
C TYR A 43 1.27 0.11 8.89
N VAL A 44 1.86 1.30 8.83
CA VAL A 44 1.10 2.57 8.79
C VAL A 44 0.27 2.65 7.51
N SER A 45 0.82 2.25 6.36
CA SER A 45 0.07 2.24 5.11
C SER A 45 -1.11 1.26 5.16
N ASP A 46 -0.89 0.05 5.66
CA ASP A 46 -1.94 -0.98 5.78
C ASP A 46 -3.03 -0.50 6.76
N ALA A 47 -2.65 0.09 7.89
CA ALA A 47 -3.60 0.64 8.87
C ALA A 47 -4.40 1.83 8.32
N PHE A 48 -3.76 2.71 7.55
CA PHE A 48 -4.42 3.82 6.88
C PHE A 48 -5.43 3.32 5.84
N THR A 49 -5.04 2.37 4.98
CA THR A 49 -5.96 1.76 4.00
C THR A 49 -7.14 1.09 4.68
N LEU A 50 -6.92 0.33 5.76
CA LEU A 50 -8.00 -0.27 6.54
C LEU A 50 -8.99 0.80 7.04
N ARG A 51 -8.48 1.90 7.61
CA ARG A 51 -9.34 2.97 8.10
C ARG A 51 -10.11 3.67 6.98
N GLN A 52 -9.48 3.88 5.81
CA GLN A 52 -10.17 4.43 4.65
C GLN A 52 -11.28 3.51 4.15
N GLU A 53 -11.08 2.20 4.18
CA GLU A 53 -12.12 1.23 3.81
C GLU A 53 -13.31 1.25 4.77
N GLU A 54 -13.06 1.35 6.08
CA GLU A 54 -14.12 1.54 7.09
C GLU A 54 -14.90 2.84 6.84
N LEU A 55 -14.21 3.96 6.62
CA LEU A 55 -14.85 5.25 6.36
C LEU A 55 -15.71 5.23 5.09
N LYS A 56 -15.26 4.57 4.03
CA LYS A 56 -16.08 4.39 2.81
C LYS A 56 -17.36 3.61 3.08
N GLN A 57 -17.33 2.63 4.00
CA GLN A 57 -18.54 1.91 4.40
C GLN A 57 -19.45 2.80 5.24
N ASP A 58 -18.88 3.58 6.14
CA ASP A 58 -19.60 4.56 6.97
C ASP A 58 -20.30 5.61 6.10
N PHE A 59 -19.64 6.13 5.05
CA PHE A 59 -20.23 7.08 4.10
C PHE A 59 -21.39 6.49 3.30
N ALA A 60 -21.41 5.17 3.09
CA ALA A 60 -22.47 4.48 2.36
C ALA A 60 -23.60 3.95 3.26
N ASN A 61 -23.48 4.09 4.58
CA ASN A 61 -24.46 3.57 5.54
C ASN A 61 -25.47 4.65 5.95
N PRO A 62 -26.76 4.54 5.58
CA PRO A 62 -27.78 5.56 5.89
C PRO A 62 -28.00 5.84 7.39
N ASP A 63 -27.63 4.88 8.25
CA ASP A 63 -27.79 4.99 9.70
C ASP A 63 -26.54 5.58 10.40
N HIS A 64 -25.50 5.93 9.65
CA HIS A 64 -24.23 6.46 10.19
C HIS A 64 -24.17 8.00 10.10
N GLU A 65 -23.49 8.64 11.08
CA GLU A 65 -23.38 10.10 11.14
C GLU A 65 -22.67 10.71 9.92
N TYR A 66 -21.71 9.98 9.35
CA TYR A 66 -20.97 10.39 8.15
C TYR A 66 -21.63 9.97 6.84
N PHE A 67 -22.89 9.51 6.85
CA PHE A 67 -23.58 9.12 5.63
C PHE A 67 -23.59 10.25 4.59
N LEU A 68 -23.11 9.95 3.38
CA LEU A 68 -23.20 10.85 2.24
C LEU A 68 -24.35 10.39 1.36
N ASP A 69 -25.45 11.16 1.36
CA ASP A 69 -26.66 10.86 0.59
C ASP A 69 -26.37 10.93 -0.92
N PRO A 70 -26.39 9.80 -1.65
CA PRO A 70 -26.09 9.79 -3.09
C PRO A 70 -27.08 10.60 -3.94
N GLU A 71 -28.28 10.90 -3.42
CA GLU A 71 -29.26 11.74 -4.13
C GLU A 71 -28.89 13.23 -4.09
N GLY A 72 -28.01 13.64 -3.16
CA GLY A 72 -27.54 15.01 -3.01
C GLY A 72 -26.38 15.41 -3.94
N TYR A 73 -25.79 14.45 -4.65
CA TYR A 73 -24.56 14.63 -5.44
C TYR A 73 -24.69 14.00 -6.83
N THR A 74 -23.97 14.54 -7.81
CA THR A 74 -23.64 13.75 -9.00
C THR A 74 -22.59 12.70 -8.66
N ALA A 75 -22.46 11.64 -9.47
CA ALA A 75 -21.48 10.58 -9.22
C ALA A 75 -20.04 11.10 -9.09
N GLU A 76 -19.67 12.10 -9.92
CA GLU A 76 -18.34 12.71 -9.89
C GLU A 76 -18.11 13.56 -8.64
N GLU A 77 -19.14 14.29 -8.18
CA GLU A 77 -19.05 15.10 -6.95
C GLU A 77 -18.99 14.23 -5.70
N LEU A 78 -19.72 13.11 -5.67
CA LEU A 78 -19.66 12.16 -4.55
C LEU A 78 -18.29 11.51 -4.43
N GLU A 79 -17.67 11.11 -5.55
CA GLU A 79 -16.32 10.56 -5.55
C GLU A 79 -15.28 11.58 -5.07
N GLN A 80 -15.44 12.86 -5.45
CA GLN A 80 -14.57 13.94 -4.99
C GLN A 80 -14.74 14.20 -3.49
N GLU A 81 -15.98 14.25 -3.00
CA GLU A 81 -16.26 14.45 -1.58
C GLU A 81 -15.69 13.32 -0.73
N ILE A 82 -15.89 12.07 -1.14
CA ILE A 82 -15.28 10.90 -0.49
C ILE A 82 -13.74 11.02 -0.50
N ALA A 83 -13.13 11.46 -1.60
CA ALA A 83 -11.68 11.64 -1.66
C ALA A 83 -11.19 12.72 -0.69
N ILE A 84 -11.89 13.86 -0.61
CA ILE A 84 -11.57 14.95 0.31
C ILE A 84 -11.66 14.49 1.76
N GLU A 85 -12.73 13.79 2.14
CA GLU A 85 -12.94 13.29 3.51
C GLU A 85 -11.92 12.22 3.90
N LEU A 86 -11.39 11.45 2.95
CA LEU A 86 -10.35 10.45 3.20
C LEU A 86 -8.92 11.03 3.27
N GLU A 87 -8.73 12.29 2.88
CA GLU A 87 -7.46 13.02 2.94
C GLU A 87 -7.32 13.91 4.20
N GLN A 88 -8.42 14.17 4.91
CA GLN A 88 -8.45 14.89 6.20
C GLN A 88 -7.92 14.03 7.37
#